data_AF-A0A225MA42-F1
#
_entry.id   AF-A0A225MA42-F1
#
_cell.length_a   1.000
_cell.length_b   1.000
_cell.length_c   1.000
_cell.angle_alpha   90.00
_cell.angle_beta   90.00
_cell.angle_gamma   90.00
#
_symmetry.space_group_name_H-M   'P 1'
#
loop_
_entity.id
_entity.type
_entity.pdbx_description
1 polymer ?
#
loop_
_entity_poly.entity_id
_entity_poly.type
_entity_poly.pdbx_seq_one_letter_code
_entity_poly.pdbx_strand_id
1 'polypeptide(L)'
;MEFDMKALASALMISATLIAGAAQAASVNDAPKTRAQVQAELVAAQAAGQIQTGEFADYPVAVQQASTTNRAQVQSELAAAEAAGQIESGEFADYPLAVASSAPSHVTRAEVEAEYTKLASAGQLPQVAF
;
A
#
# COMPACT_ATOMS: atom_id res chain seq x y z
N MET A 1 -31.58 28.67 -43.41
CA MET A 1 -30.30 27.99 -43.14
C MET A 1 -29.97 28.30 -41.70
N GLU A 2 -30.60 27.58 -40.76
CA GLU A 2 -30.26 27.68 -39.33
C GLU A 2 -28.89 27.04 -39.14
N PHE A 3 -27.88 27.86 -38.87
CA PHE A 3 -26.63 27.36 -38.31
C PHE A 3 -26.85 27.27 -36.79
N ASP A 4 -27.26 26.07 -36.35
CA ASP A 4 -27.51 25.73 -34.96
C ASP A 4 -26.37 26.19 -34.03
N MET A 5 -26.71 26.74 -32.86
CA MET A 5 -25.79 27.06 -31.75
C MET A 5 -24.85 25.88 -31.38
N LYS A 6 -25.26 24.65 -31.72
CA LYS A 6 -24.45 23.43 -31.59
C LYS A 6 -23.24 23.39 -32.53
N ALA A 7 -23.34 23.99 -33.72
CA ALA A 7 -22.21 24.13 -34.64
C ALA A 7 -21.13 25.06 -34.06
N LEU A 8 -21.53 26.11 -33.35
CA LEU A 8 -20.63 27.01 -32.62
C LEU A 8 -19.96 26.28 -31.44
N ALA A 9 -20.71 25.46 -30.71
CA ALA A 9 -20.17 24.67 -29.58
C ALA A 9 -19.15 23.62 -30.04
N SER A 10 -19.39 22.95 -31.18
CA SER A 10 -18.43 22.00 -31.75
C SER A 10 -17.19 22.68 -32.34
N ALA A 11 -17.30 23.91 -32.86
CA ALA A 11 -16.13 24.67 -33.32
C ALA A 11 -15.23 25.11 -32.15
N LEU A 12 -15.81 25.46 -30.99
CA LEU A 12 -15.06 25.83 -29.79
C LEU A 12 -14.25 24.67 -29.20
N MET A 13 -14.73 23.43 -29.37
CA MET A 13 -14.05 22.23 -28.85
C MET A 13 -12.89 21.75 -29.75
N ILE A 14 -12.82 22.21 -31.00
CA ILE A 14 -11.73 21.86 -31.94
C ILE A 14 -10.51 22.79 -31.77
N SER A 15 -10.65 23.94 -31.09
CA SER A 15 -9.50 24.77 -30.70
C SER A 15 -8.64 24.16 -29.58
N ALA A 16 -9.03 23.01 -29.02
CA ALA A 16 -8.25 22.28 -28.04
C ALA A 16 -7.23 21.34 -28.72
N THR A 17 -6.33 21.86 -29.54
CA THR A 17 -5.07 21.15 -29.84
C THR A 17 -4.02 22.04 -30.47
N LEU A 18 -2.80 21.94 -29.92
CA LEU A 18 -1.49 22.34 -30.45
C LEU A 18 -1.01 23.76 -30.12
N ILE A 19 -0.11 23.85 -29.13
CA ILE A 19 1.32 24.14 -29.36
C ILE A 19 2.12 23.58 -28.18
N ALA A 20 3.02 22.65 -28.50
CA ALA A 20 4.09 22.20 -27.64
C ALA A 20 5.15 23.30 -27.51
N GLY A 21 5.75 23.43 -26.33
CA GLY A 21 7.06 24.06 -26.16
C GLY A 21 7.05 25.60 -26.14
N ALA A 22 6.80 26.17 -24.97
CA ALA A 22 7.40 27.45 -24.59
C ALA A 22 7.96 27.29 -23.17
N ALA A 23 9.26 27.49 -23.03
CA ALA A 23 9.89 27.79 -21.76
C ALA A 23 9.02 28.82 -21.02
N GLN A 24 8.77 28.63 -19.72
CA GLN A 24 8.04 29.60 -18.91
C GLN A 24 8.87 30.89 -18.85
N ALA A 25 8.69 31.78 -19.82
CA ALA A 25 9.02 33.18 -19.67
C ALA A 25 8.00 33.76 -18.68
N ALA A 26 8.48 34.52 -17.70
CA ALA A 26 7.67 35.21 -16.72
C ALA A 26 6.43 35.81 -17.40
N SER A 27 5.25 35.50 -16.87
CA SER A 27 3.99 35.98 -17.42
C SER A 27 4.05 37.50 -17.46
N VAL A 28 3.62 38.11 -18.57
CA VAL A 28 3.63 39.57 -18.76
C VAL A 28 2.75 40.30 -17.71
N ASN A 29 1.97 39.54 -16.93
CA ASN A 29 1.12 40.00 -15.83
C ASN A 29 1.78 39.93 -14.43
N ASP A 30 2.99 39.37 -14.29
CA ASP A 30 3.68 39.33 -13.01
C ASP A 30 4.43 40.65 -12.78
N ALA A 31 4.09 41.35 -11.69
CA ALA A 31 4.87 42.50 -11.24
C ALA A 31 6.34 42.08 -11.04
N PRO A 32 7.32 42.94 -11.40
CA PRO A 32 8.72 42.59 -11.29
C PRO A 32 9.07 42.28 -9.83
N LYS A 33 9.48 41.03 -9.55
CA LYS A 33 9.88 40.59 -8.21
C LYS A 33 11.17 41.30 -7.81
N THR A 34 11.20 41.84 -6.60
CA THR A 34 12.42 42.37 -6.00
C THR A 34 13.39 41.24 -5.64
N ARG A 35 14.69 41.56 -5.57
CA ARG A 35 15.74 40.62 -5.14
C ARG A 35 15.46 39.98 -3.78
N ALA A 36 14.78 40.71 -2.88
CA ALA A 36 14.38 40.20 -1.58
C ALA A 36 13.27 39.15 -1.67
N GLN A 37 12.27 39.39 -2.52
CA GLN A 37 11.17 38.44 -2.75
C GLN A 37 11.66 37.14 -3.38
N VAL A 38 12.54 37.23 -4.37
CA VAL A 38 13.14 36.04 -5.02
C VAL A 38 13.93 35.19 -4.03
N GLN A 39 14.68 35.83 -3.12
CA GLN A 39 15.42 35.10 -2.07
C GLN A 39 14.49 34.42 -1.07
N ALA A 40 13.42 35.10 -0.65
CA ALA A 40 12.43 34.52 0.25
C ALA A 40 11.74 33.29 -0.36
N GLU A 41 11.37 33.38 -1.64
CA GLU A 41 10.78 32.27 -2.39
C GLU A 41 11.75 31.10 -2.56
N LEU A 42 13.03 31.40 -2.84
CA LEU A 42 14.06 30.38 -2.97
C LEU A 42 14.26 29.63 -1.65
N VAL A 43 14.34 30.34 -0.52
CA VAL A 43 14.45 29.72 0.82
C VAL A 43 13.21 28.89 1.13
N ALA A 44 12.01 29.39 0.81
CA ALA A 44 10.76 28.64 1.02
C ALA A 44 10.71 27.37 0.17
N ALA A 45 11.12 27.44 -1.10
CA ALA A 45 11.15 26.30 -2.01
C ALA A 45 12.21 25.26 -1.60
N GLN A 46 13.36 25.70 -1.07
CA GLN A 46 14.37 24.81 -0.49
C GLN A 46 13.83 24.12 0.78
N ALA A 47 13.18 24.85 1.68
CA ALA A 47 12.57 24.28 2.88
C ALA A 47 11.44 23.29 2.55
N ALA A 48 10.71 23.54 1.47
CA ALA A 48 9.69 22.64 0.93
C ALA A 48 10.26 21.46 0.13
N GLY A 49 11.59 21.37 -0.04
CA GLY A 49 12.23 20.31 -0.81
C GLY A 49 11.94 20.36 -2.32
N GLN A 50 11.47 21.49 -2.84
CA GLN A 50 11.07 21.66 -4.24
C GLN A 50 12.26 21.97 -5.17
N ILE A 51 13.43 22.27 -4.61
CA ILE A 51 14.65 22.58 -5.34
C ILE A 51 15.64 21.42 -5.20
N GLN A 52 16.01 20.80 -6.31
CA GLN A 52 17.07 19.78 -6.33
C GLN A 52 18.44 20.44 -6.20
N THR A 53 19.20 20.05 -5.17
CA THR A 53 20.59 20.47 -4.99
C THR A 53 21.52 19.28 -5.24
N GLY A 54 22.22 19.25 -6.37
CA GLY A 54 23.18 18.18 -6.69
C GLY A 54 23.24 17.82 -8.18
N GLU A 55 24.09 16.87 -8.54
CA GLU A 55 24.35 16.40 -9.92
C GLU A 55 23.16 15.60 -10.50
N PHE A 56 22.18 15.25 -9.68
CA PHE A 56 21.01 14.46 -10.03
C PHE A 56 19.82 15.33 -10.46
N ALA A 57 20.06 16.28 -11.38
CA ALA A 57 19.02 17.16 -11.92
C ALA A 57 17.87 16.41 -12.63
N ASP A 58 18.12 15.19 -13.09
CA ASP A 58 17.15 14.32 -13.78
C ASP A 58 16.36 13.39 -12.84
N TYR A 59 16.64 13.38 -11.55
CA TYR A 59 15.84 12.58 -10.62
C TYR A 59 14.59 13.35 -10.19
N PRO A 60 13.39 12.76 -10.29
CA PRO A 60 12.18 13.41 -9.81
C PRO A 60 12.30 13.69 -8.32
N VAL A 61 11.89 14.89 -7.90
CA VAL A 61 11.78 15.25 -6.48
C VAL A 61 10.85 14.24 -5.83
N ALA A 62 11.34 13.51 -4.83
CA ALA A 62 10.49 12.63 -4.04
C ALA A 62 9.44 13.50 -3.35
N VAL A 63 8.19 13.41 -3.81
CA VAL A 63 7.07 14.10 -3.18
C VAL A 63 6.94 13.52 -1.78
N GLN A 64 7.28 14.30 -0.77
CA GLN A 64 7.08 13.93 0.63
C GLN A 64 5.58 13.73 0.86
N GLN A 65 5.11 12.48 0.80
CA GLN A 65 3.76 12.16 1.22
C GLN A 65 3.72 12.26 2.74
N ALA A 66 3.07 13.31 3.24
CA ALA A 66 2.79 13.42 4.66
C ALA A 66 1.89 12.24 5.05
N SER A 67 2.39 11.36 5.92
CA SER A 67 1.56 10.35 6.54
C SER A 67 0.46 11.04 7.36
N THR A 68 -0.78 10.61 7.19
CA THR A 68 -1.90 11.07 8.02
C THR A 68 -1.91 10.40 9.40
N THR A 69 -1.14 9.32 9.58
CA THR A 69 -1.01 8.57 10.82
C THR A 69 0.29 8.88 11.54
N ASN A 70 0.19 9.09 12.86
CA ASN A 70 1.34 9.24 13.74
C ASN A 70 1.79 7.87 14.31
N ARG A 71 3.00 7.82 14.87
CA ARG A 71 3.59 6.59 15.43
C ARG A 71 2.71 5.93 16.51
N ALA A 72 2.05 6.72 17.35
CA ALA A 72 1.20 6.19 18.42
C ALA A 72 -0.07 5.53 17.86
N GLN A 73 -0.65 6.09 16.79
CA GLN A 73 -1.80 5.50 16.09
C GLN A 73 -1.42 4.17 15.46
N VAL A 74 -0.29 4.11 14.76
CA VAL A 74 0.21 2.86 14.15
C VAL A 74 0.43 1.77 15.21
N GLN A 75 0.99 2.12 16.36
CA GLN A 75 1.17 1.17 17.46
C GLN A 75 -0.15 0.70 18.07
N SER A 76 -1.14 1.59 18.18
CA SER A 76 -2.48 1.24 18.66
C SER A 76 -3.20 0.30 17.70
N GLU A 77 -3.11 0.55 16.39
CA GLU A 77 -3.69 -0.31 15.35
C GLU A 77 -3.02 -1.68 15.32
N LEU A 78 -1.68 -1.72 15.44
CA LEU A 78 -0.93 -2.97 15.55
C LEU A 78 -1.40 -3.80 16.75
N ALA A 79 -1.46 -3.20 17.94
CA ALA A 79 -1.88 -3.90 19.15
C ALA A 79 -3.34 -4.40 19.06
N ALA A 80 -4.23 -3.64 18.41
CA ALA A 80 -5.61 -4.05 18.18
C ALA A 80 -5.69 -5.25 17.22
N ALA A 81 -4.90 -5.23 16.15
CA ALA A 81 -4.84 -6.32 15.17
C ALA A 81 -4.23 -7.60 15.76
N GLU A 82 -3.21 -7.48 16.61
CA GLU A 82 -2.65 -8.60 17.38
C GLU A 82 -3.69 -9.19 18.35
N ALA A 83 -4.39 -8.36 19.11
CA ALA A 83 -5.44 -8.81 20.03
C ALA A 83 -6.62 -9.46 19.30
N ALA A 84 -6.92 -9.03 18.08
CA ALA A 84 -7.94 -9.62 17.22
C ALA A 84 -7.46 -10.88 16.47
N GLY A 85 -6.18 -11.27 16.60
CA GLY A 85 -5.60 -12.42 15.90
C GLY A 85 -5.53 -12.23 14.38
N GLN A 86 -5.47 -10.98 13.91
CA GLN A 86 -5.44 -10.63 12.49
C GLN A 86 -4.02 -10.60 11.91
N ILE A 87 -3.00 -10.68 12.77
CA ILE A 87 -1.60 -10.68 12.37
C ILE A 87 -1.03 -12.07 12.62
N GLU A 88 -0.53 -12.68 11.54
CA GLU A 88 0.17 -13.95 11.59
C GLU A 88 1.63 -13.70 11.96
N SER A 89 2.09 -14.28 13.07
CA SER A 89 3.44 -14.07 13.60
C SER A 89 4.28 -15.35 13.47
N GLY A 90 5.49 -15.23 12.93
CA GLY A 90 6.47 -16.31 12.85
C GLY A 90 6.70 -16.87 11.45
N GLU A 91 7.54 -17.91 11.35
CA GLU A 91 8.00 -18.55 10.10
C GLU A 91 6.87 -19.24 9.31
N PHE A 92 5.69 -19.35 9.91
CA PHE A 92 4.51 -20.01 9.35
C PHE A 92 3.45 -19.02 8.83
N ALA A 93 3.75 -17.72 8.74
CA ALA A 93 2.82 -16.70 8.22
C ALA A 93 2.41 -16.89 6.74
N ASP A 94 3.12 -17.76 6.01
CA ASP A 94 2.77 -18.19 4.64
C ASP A 94 2.16 -19.60 4.60
N TYR A 95 2.03 -20.26 5.76
CA TYR A 95 1.49 -21.59 5.79
C TYR A 95 -0.04 -21.50 5.70
N PRO A 96 -0.67 -22.10 4.68
CA PRO A 96 -2.12 -22.05 4.59
C PRO A 96 -2.69 -22.63 5.87
N LEU A 97 -3.61 -21.89 6.50
CA LEU A 97 -4.41 -22.42 7.60
C LEU A 97 -5.10 -23.67 7.05
N ALA A 98 -4.55 -24.84 7.37
CA ALA A 98 -5.36 -26.02 7.46
C ALA A 98 -6.37 -25.64 8.53
N VAL A 99 -7.55 -25.18 8.12
CA VAL A 99 -8.72 -25.17 8.98
C VAL A 99 -8.77 -26.61 9.49
N ALA A 100 -8.27 -26.81 10.71
CA ALA A 100 -8.37 -28.09 11.35
C ALA A 100 -9.86 -28.38 11.28
N SER A 101 -10.24 -29.36 10.46
CA SER A 101 -11.63 -29.67 10.26
C SER A 101 -12.17 -29.89 11.66
N SER A 102 -13.03 -28.99 12.13
CA SER A 102 -13.70 -29.14 13.43
C SER A 102 -14.69 -30.31 13.38
N ALA A 103 -14.68 -31.09 12.30
CA ALA A 103 -15.20 -32.44 12.29
C ALA A 103 -14.63 -33.16 13.51
N PRO A 104 -15.47 -33.54 14.48
CA PRO A 104 -15.02 -34.39 15.56
C PRO A 104 -14.38 -35.62 14.95
N SER A 105 -13.21 -36.02 15.47
CA SER A 105 -12.69 -37.36 15.20
C SER A 105 -13.84 -38.35 15.44
N HIS A 106 -14.21 -39.12 14.43
CA HIS A 106 -15.23 -40.15 14.56
C HIS A 106 -14.73 -41.36 15.37
N VAL A 107 -13.43 -41.36 15.72
CA VAL A 107 -12.80 -42.35 16.57
C VAL A 107 -12.52 -41.73 17.93
N THR A 108 -13.11 -42.32 18.95
CA THR A 108 -12.87 -42.01 20.36
C THR A 108 -11.55 -42.62 20.82
N ARG A 109 -10.95 -42.04 21.87
CA ARG A 109 -9.74 -42.62 22.49
C ARG A 109 -9.93 -44.08 22.91
N ALA A 110 -11.12 -44.41 23.43
CA ALA A 110 -11.45 -45.78 23.86
C ALA A 110 -11.46 -46.78 22.69
N GLU A 111 -11.94 -46.37 21.52
CA GLU A 111 -11.93 -47.21 20.31
C GLU A 111 -10.50 -47.46 19.82
N VAL A 112 -9.62 -46.45 19.87
CA VAL A 112 -8.19 -46.59 19.54
C VAL A 112 -7.50 -47.59 20.47
N GLU A 113 -7.76 -47.52 21.78
CA GLU A 113 -7.19 -48.43 22.78
C GLU A 113 -7.67 -49.88 22.61
N ALA A 114 -8.95 -50.06 22.25
CA ALA A 114 -9.54 -51.36 21.95
C ALA A 114 -8.93 -51.97 20.68
N GLU A 115 -8.75 -51.17 19.63
CA GLU A 115 -8.10 -51.60 18.39
C GLU A 115 -6.63 -51.95 18.62
N TYR A 116 -5.90 -51.14 19.39
CA TYR A 116 -4.51 -51.43 19.76
C TYR A 116 -4.41 -52.77 20.49
N THR A 117 -5.26 -53.00 21.50
CA THR A 117 -5.25 -54.24 22.28
C THR A 117 -5.56 -55.46 21.41
N LYS A 118 -6.54 -55.33 20.49
CA LYS A 118 -6.88 -56.38 19.52
C LYS A 118 -5.69 -56.72 18.63
N LEU A 119 -5.04 -55.72 18.03
CA LEU A 119 -3.91 -55.94 17.13
C LEU A 119 -2.65 -56.43 17.87
N ALA A 120 -2.44 -55.97 19.11
CA ALA A 120 -1.38 -56.46 19.99
C ALA A 120 -1.59 -57.95 20.33
N SER A 121 -2.81 -58.35 20.69
CA SER A 121 -3.15 -59.75 20.97
C SER A 121 -3.02 -60.67 19.74
N ALA A 122 -3.22 -60.11 18.55
CA ALA A 122 -3.08 -60.81 17.29
C ALA A 122 -1.63 -60.80 16.75
N GLY A 123 -0.71 -60.10 17.43
CA GLY A 123 0.71 -60.03 17.07
C GLY A 123 1.01 -59.17 15.83
N GLN A 124 0.07 -58.31 15.41
CA GLN A 124 0.23 -57.43 14.24
C GLN A 124 0.86 -56.08 14.57
N LEU A 125 1.10 -55.77 15.85
CA LEU A 125 1.78 -54.52 16.25
C LEU A 125 3.23 -54.76 16.66
N PRO A 126 4.16 -53.84 16.32
CA PRO A 126 5.49 -53.85 16.90
C PRO A 126 5.39 -53.59 18.40
N GLN A 127 5.95 -54.48 19.21
CA GLN A 127 6.03 -54.29 20.66
C GLN A 127 6.99 -53.12 20.94
N VAL A 128 6.45 -51.94 21.22
CA VAL A 128 7.24 -50.81 21.71
C VAL A 128 7.45 -51.02 23.21
N ALA A 129 8.60 -51.60 23.56
CA ALA A 129 9.09 -51.58 24.93
C ALA A 129 9.54 -50.15 25.24
N PHE A 130 8.92 -49.51 26.23
CA PHE A 130 9.42 -48.28 26.83
C PHE A 130 10.32 -48.61 28.03
#